data_AF-A0AAJ1M863-F1
#
_entry.id   AF-A0AAJ1M863-F1
#
_cell.length_a   1.000
_cell.length_b   1.000
_cell.length_c   1.000
_cell.angle_alpha   90.00
_cell.angle_beta   90.00
_cell.angle_gamma   90.00
#
_symmetry.space_group_name_H-M   'P 1'
#
loop_
_entity.id
_entity.type
_entity.pdbx_description
1 polymer ?
#
loop_
_entity_poly.entity_id
_entity_poly.type
_entity_poly.pdbx_seq_one_letter_code
_entity_poly.pdbx_strand_id
1 'polypeptide(L)'
;MSLLRFSKGGHIWYIDALGVMFGGIGDDARSSSETSEHGKAITYLDTECRLYGFEIGLDDPAGGFMGNLHDYEINANQLTWYREVWQNKDVKTWLDEHKHKVKIKTEPRYEGYSVDLATGIVYDPNDNEFDGFKRLNSGYLASNGLTLHELVMKEYLYRTNKNKLKKLIDQRDQYEIHHINGTEKGTKKGNSMTNLALLTAKEHHEITSLEKKLKAVGDMIKNYDPNMIFDLK
;
A
#
# COMPACT_ATOMS: atom_id res chain seq x y z
N MET A 1 -5.16 -14.96 -6.06
CA MET A 1 -6.28 -14.03 -5.81
C MET A 1 -7.16 -14.03 -7.05
N SER A 2 -8.48 -14.14 -6.88
CA SER A 2 -9.45 -14.19 -7.99
C SER A 2 -9.67 -12.80 -8.56
N LEU A 3 -9.24 -12.57 -9.81
CA LEU A 3 -9.61 -11.39 -10.61
C LEU A 3 -10.95 -11.67 -11.30
N LEU A 4 -11.93 -10.78 -11.15
CA LEU A 4 -13.15 -10.81 -11.96
C LEU A 4 -12.88 -10.10 -13.29
N ARG A 5 -13.13 -10.79 -14.40
CA ARG A 5 -12.95 -10.30 -15.77
C ARG A 5 -14.31 -10.12 -16.42
N PHE A 6 -14.57 -8.93 -16.96
CA PHE A 6 -15.73 -8.65 -17.81
C PHE A 6 -15.27 -8.08 -19.16
N SER A 7 -15.95 -8.45 -20.25
CA SER A 7 -15.72 -7.86 -21.57
C SER A 7 -17.03 -7.42 -22.22
N LYS A 8 -17.11 -6.16 -22.63
CA LYS A 8 -18.21 -5.62 -23.46
C LYS A 8 -17.62 -4.58 -24.42
N GLY A 9 -17.91 -4.72 -25.72
CA GLY A 9 -17.50 -3.74 -26.74
C GLY A 9 -15.98 -3.58 -26.96
N GLY A 10 -15.16 -4.61 -26.70
CA GLY A 10 -13.71 -4.52 -26.86
C GLY A 10 -12.96 -3.93 -25.66
N HIS A 11 -13.66 -3.63 -24.57
CA HIS A 11 -13.07 -3.18 -23.31
C HIS A 11 -12.88 -4.37 -22.34
N ILE A 12 -11.72 -4.47 -21.70
CA ILE A 12 -11.41 -5.49 -20.67
C ILE A 12 -11.21 -4.79 -19.32
N TRP A 13 -11.92 -5.25 -18.30
CA TRP A 13 -11.88 -4.65 -16.96
C TRP A 13 -11.28 -5.56 -15.90
N TYR A 14 -10.55 -4.98 -14.94
CA TYR A 14 -9.99 -5.64 -13.75
C TYR A 14 -10.31 -4.84 -12.49
N ILE A 15 -10.52 -5.52 -11.36
CA ILE A 15 -10.73 -4.89 -10.04
C ILE A 15 -9.74 -5.51 -9.06
N ASP A 16 -8.96 -4.68 -8.36
CA ASP A 16 -8.04 -5.17 -7.32
C ASP A 16 -8.69 -5.26 -5.93
N ALA A 17 -7.93 -5.81 -4.97
CA ALA A 17 -8.35 -5.99 -3.59
C ALA A 17 -8.57 -4.68 -2.80
N LEU A 18 -8.20 -3.53 -3.37
CA LEU A 18 -8.42 -2.20 -2.79
C LEU A 18 -9.64 -1.50 -3.42
N GLY A 19 -10.31 -2.14 -4.39
CA GLY A 19 -11.50 -1.61 -5.06
C GLY A 19 -11.18 -0.65 -6.21
N VAL A 20 -9.94 -0.65 -6.72
CA VAL A 20 -9.55 0.15 -7.88
C VAL A 20 -9.96 -0.60 -9.15
N MET A 21 -10.73 0.07 -10.03
CA MET A 21 -11.11 -0.43 -11.35
C MET A 21 -10.05 -0.06 -12.40
N PHE A 22 -9.76 -1.00 -13.30
CA PHE A 22 -8.84 -0.84 -14.43
C PHE A 22 -9.58 -1.23 -15.71
N GLY A 23 -9.46 -0.42 -16.77
CA GLY A 23 -10.01 -0.72 -18.10
C GLY A 23 -8.93 -0.67 -19.18
N GLY A 24 -8.90 -1.66 -20.07
CA GLY A 24 -8.16 -1.61 -21.32
C GLY A 24 -9.13 -1.42 -22.49
N ILE A 25 -8.91 -0.40 -23.32
CA ILE A 25 -9.54 -0.25 -24.63
C ILE A 25 -8.78 -1.15 -25.61
N GLY A 26 -9.44 -2.14 -26.23
CA GLY A 26 -8.84 -2.94 -27.30
C GLY A 26 -8.42 -2.07 -28.48
N ASP A 27 -7.29 -2.41 -29.12
CA ASP A 27 -6.68 -1.60 -30.19
C ASP A 27 -7.65 -1.23 -31.33
N ASP A 28 -8.66 -2.07 -31.58
CA ASP A 28 -9.70 -1.83 -32.59
C ASP A 28 -10.56 -0.59 -32.25
N ALA A 29 -10.93 -0.37 -30.99
CA ALA A 29 -11.70 0.80 -30.55
C ALA A 29 -10.87 2.10 -30.55
N ARG A 30 -9.54 1.96 -30.47
CA ARG A 30 -8.57 3.06 -30.57
C ARG A 30 -8.45 3.61 -32.00
N SER A 31 -8.65 2.75 -33.00
CA SER A 31 -8.53 3.08 -34.41
C SER A 31 -9.74 3.82 -34.99
N SER A 32 -10.90 3.75 -34.34
CA SER A 32 -12.17 4.28 -34.85
C SER A 32 -12.70 5.53 -34.14
N SER A 33 -12.01 6.06 -33.12
CA SER A 33 -12.48 7.25 -32.40
C SER A 33 -11.89 8.53 -32.98
N GLU A 34 -12.45 9.06 -34.08
CA GLU A 34 -12.07 10.39 -34.59
C GLU A 34 -12.60 11.55 -33.72
N THR A 35 -13.51 11.27 -32.79
CA THR A 35 -13.90 12.21 -31.74
C THR A 35 -14.29 11.38 -30.52
N SER A 36 -13.47 11.38 -29.50
CA SER A 36 -14.02 11.21 -28.17
C SER A 36 -13.38 12.25 -27.27
N GLU A 37 -14.21 13.16 -26.78
CA GLU A 37 -13.94 13.89 -25.53
C GLU A 37 -13.73 12.91 -24.35
N HIS A 38 -14.01 11.61 -24.57
CA HIS A 38 -13.68 10.45 -23.72
C HIS A 38 -12.26 9.87 -23.93
N GLY A 39 -11.44 10.48 -24.79
CA GLY A 39 -10.16 9.94 -25.28
C GLY A 39 -8.90 10.49 -24.59
N LYS A 40 -9.03 11.22 -23.48
CA LYS A 40 -7.85 11.68 -22.72
C LYS A 40 -7.40 10.60 -21.74
N ALA A 41 -6.38 9.86 -22.19
CA ALA A 41 -5.43 9.08 -21.39
C ALA A 41 -5.98 8.50 -20.07
N ILE A 42 -6.88 7.52 -20.16
CA ILE A 42 -7.22 6.67 -19.02
C ILE A 42 -5.95 5.91 -18.62
N THR A 43 -5.45 6.22 -17.43
CA THR A 43 -4.24 5.59 -16.89
C THR A 43 -4.47 4.10 -16.63
N TYR A 44 -3.59 3.26 -17.17
CA TYR A 44 -3.65 1.81 -17.03
C TYR A 44 -2.62 1.29 -16.03
N LEU A 45 -2.97 0.20 -15.35
CA LEU A 45 -2.01 -0.71 -14.72
C LEU A 45 -1.90 -1.95 -15.60
N ASP A 46 -0.69 -2.33 -15.97
CA ASP A 46 -0.47 -3.66 -16.56
C ASP A 46 -0.63 -4.76 -15.50
N THR A 47 -0.57 -6.02 -15.95
CA THR A 47 -0.63 -7.21 -15.08
C THR A 47 0.50 -7.27 -14.04
N GLU A 48 1.47 -6.35 -14.08
CA GLU A 48 2.59 -6.20 -13.16
C GLU A 48 2.48 -4.94 -12.28
N CYS A 49 1.36 -4.23 -12.32
CA CYS A 49 1.10 -2.99 -11.58
C CYS A 49 2.01 -1.80 -11.97
N ARG A 50 2.38 -1.65 -13.25
CA ARG A 50 3.07 -0.44 -13.77
C ARG A 50 2.09 0.60 -14.35
N LEU A 51 2.24 1.87 -13.94
CA LEU A 51 1.39 3.00 -14.32
C LEU A 51 1.93 3.72 -15.56
N TYR A 52 1.05 4.03 -16.51
CA TYR A 52 1.36 4.89 -17.66
C TYR A 52 0.22 5.91 -17.86
N GLY A 53 0.49 7.21 -17.65
CA GLY A 53 -0.49 8.31 -17.86
C GLY A 53 -0.51 9.37 -16.76
N PHE A 54 -1.21 10.49 -17.01
CA PHE A 54 -1.32 11.66 -16.10
C PHE A 54 -2.74 11.97 -15.59
N GLU A 55 -3.79 11.31 -16.10
CA GLU A 55 -5.20 11.50 -15.68
C GLU A 55 -5.85 10.14 -15.39
N ILE A 56 -6.64 10.07 -14.31
CA ILE A 56 -7.28 8.81 -13.87
C ILE A 56 -8.78 9.04 -13.89
N GLY A 57 -9.42 8.55 -14.96
CA GLY A 57 -10.88 8.46 -15.04
C GLY A 57 -11.42 7.49 -14.01
N LEU A 58 -12.58 7.83 -13.46
CA LEU A 58 -13.43 6.96 -12.67
C LEU A 58 -14.56 6.49 -13.55
N ASP A 59 -14.77 5.18 -13.58
CA ASP A 59 -15.90 4.57 -14.27
C ASP A 59 -16.77 3.82 -13.25
N ASP A 60 -18.08 3.77 -13.52
CA ASP A 60 -19.02 2.96 -12.76
C ASP A 60 -18.85 1.46 -13.09
N PRO A 61 -19.40 0.55 -12.27
CA PRO A 61 -19.29 -0.89 -12.52
C PRO A 61 -19.94 -1.38 -13.83
N ALA A 62 -20.78 -0.57 -14.47
CA ALA A 62 -21.41 -0.83 -15.76
C ALA A 62 -20.65 -0.20 -16.95
N GLY A 63 -19.55 0.52 -16.69
CA GLY A 63 -18.67 1.15 -17.68
C GLY A 63 -19.06 2.58 -18.08
N GLY A 64 -19.90 3.26 -17.30
CA GLY A 64 -20.19 4.68 -17.48
C GLY A 64 -19.17 5.59 -16.81
N PHE A 65 -18.76 6.67 -17.48
CA PHE A 65 -17.78 7.63 -16.93
C PHE A 65 -18.38 8.42 -15.76
N MET A 66 -17.71 8.40 -14.60
CA MET A 66 -18.12 9.05 -13.36
C MET A 66 -17.33 10.33 -13.02
N GLY A 67 -16.27 10.67 -13.77
CA GLY A 67 -15.42 11.84 -13.53
C GLY A 67 -13.94 11.48 -13.41
N ASN A 68 -13.11 12.40 -12.90
CA ASN A 68 -11.68 12.18 -12.73
C ASN A 68 -11.28 12.16 -11.25
N LEU A 69 -10.23 11.41 -10.88
CA LEU A 69 -9.67 11.47 -9.51
C LEU A 69 -9.22 12.88 -9.10
N HIS A 70 -8.87 13.75 -10.07
CA HIS A 70 -8.56 15.15 -9.80
C HIS A 70 -9.74 15.92 -9.21
N ASP A 71 -10.98 15.53 -9.51
CA ASP A 71 -12.20 16.14 -8.94
C ASP A 71 -12.31 15.84 -7.43
N TYR A 72 -11.54 14.87 -6.93
CA TYR A 72 -11.39 14.51 -5.52
C TYR A 72 -10.06 15.03 -4.94
N GLU A 73 -9.42 15.98 -5.61
CA GLU A 73 -8.12 16.55 -5.25
C GLU A 73 -7.02 15.48 -5.10
N ILE A 74 -7.06 14.43 -5.93
CA ILE A 74 -6.02 13.40 -6.03
C ILE A 74 -5.32 13.56 -7.37
N ASN A 75 -4.03 13.89 -7.35
CA ASN A 75 -3.24 14.01 -8.57
C ASN A 75 -2.38 12.77 -8.85
N ALA A 76 -1.92 12.65 -10.10
CA ALA A 76 -1.13 11.50 -10.56
C ALA A 76 0.18 11.32 -9.80
N ASN A 77 0.85 12.40 -9.40
CA ASN A 77 2.11 12.33 -8.65
C ASN A 77 1.88 11.74 -7.25
N GLN A 78 0.82 12.17 -6.57
CA GLN A 78 0.44 11.62 -5.26
C GLN A 78 0.12 10.13 -5.36
N LEU A 79 -0.62 9.70 -6.40
CA LEU A 79 -0.93 8.30 -6.57
C LEU A 79 0.29 7.46 -6.94
N THR A 80 1.20 8.00 -7.75
CA THR A 80 2.45 7.33 -8.12
C THR A 80 3.30 7.08 -6.88
N TRP A 81 3.51 8.12 -6.08
CA TRP A 81 4.21 8.02 -4.80
C TRP A 81 3.54 7.04 -3.83
N TYR A 82 2.22 7.09 -3.67
CA TYR A 82 1.47 6.12 -2.85
C TYR A 82 1.72 4.68 -3.28
N ARG A 83 1.74 4.42 -4.59
CA ARG A 83 2.02 3.08 -5.14
C ARG A 83 3.45 2.65 -4.91
N GLU A 84 4.42 3.55 -5.03
CA GLU A 84 5.81 3.25 -4.72
C GLU A 84 5.97 2.80 -3.26
N VAL A 85 5.34 3.53 -2.33
CA VAL A 85 5.29 3.17 -0.91
C VAL A 85 4.62 1.79 -0.73
N TRP A 86 3.48 1.56 -1.39
CA TRP A 86 2.74 0.30 -1.29
C TRP A 86 3.48 -0.90 -1.86
N GLN A 87 4.16 -0.71 -3.00
CA GLN A 87 4.90 -1.78 -3.68
C GLN A 87 6.14 -2.17 -2.89
N ASN A 88 6.76 -1.21 -2.19
CA ASN A 88 7.91 -1.41 -1.31
C ASN A 88 9.02 -2.24 -1.97
N LYS A 89 9.32 -1.92 -3.24
CA LYS A 89 10.19 -2.73 -4.12
C LYS A 89 11.59 -2.88 -3.55
N ASP A 90 12.17 -1.79 -3.04
CA ASP A 90 13.52 -1.81 -2.47
C ASP A 90 13.64 -2.79 -1.30
N VAL A 91 12.62 -2.84 -0.41
CA VAL A 91 12.58 -3.80 0.69
C VAL A 91 12.46 -5.23 0.17
N LYS A 92 11.59 -5.47 -0.82
CA LYS A 92 11.42 -6.81 -1.40
C LYS A 92 12.71 -7.32 -2.03
N THR A 93 13.34 -6.51 -2.88
CA THR A 93 14.65 -6.81 -3.47
C THR A 93 15.69 -7.09 -2.39
N TRP A 94 15.75 -6.26 -1.34
CA TRP A 94 16.71 -6.48 -0.25
C TRP A 94 16.46 -7.81 0.48
N LEU A 95 15.20 -8.16 0.76
CA LEU A 95 14.84 -9.42 1.44
C LEU A 95 15.12 -10.65 0.57
N ASP A 96 15.02 -10.54 -0.76
CA ASP A 96 15.35 -11.62 -1.69
C ASP A 96 16.86 -11.86 -1.79
N GLU A 97 17.66 -10.80 -1.67
CA GLU A 97 19.12 -10.84 -1.79
C GLU A 97 19.85 -11.16 -0.47
N HIS A 98 19.18 -11.00 0.67
CA HIS A 98 19.82 -11.06 1.99
C HIS A 98 19.11 -12.01 2.96
N LYS A 99 19.88 -12.57 3.90
CA LYS A 99 19.31 -13.32 5.02
C LYS A 99 18.42 -12.41 5.86
N HIS A 100 17.13 -12.72 5.91
CA HIS A 100 16.12 -11.93 6.61
C HIS A 100 15.86 -12.36 8.06
N LYS A 101 16.23 -13.59 8.46
CA LYS A 101 16.30 -14.00 9.88
C LYS A 101 17.62 -13.55 10.49
N VAL A 102 17.58 -12.55 11.36
CA VAL A 102 18.75 -11.82 11.83
C VAL A 102 18.77 -11.65 13.35
N LYS A 103 19.95 -11.65 13.95
CA LYS A 103 20.10 -11.39 15.40
C LYS A 103 19.67 -9.95 15.74
N ILE A 104 18.96 -9.78 16.85
CA ILE A 104 18.56 -8.45 17.32
C ILE A 104 19.81 -7.75 17.89
N LYS A 105 20.07 -6.52 17.42
CA LYS A 105 21.24 -5.71 17.78
C LYS A 105 20.88 -4.32 18.31
N THR A 106 19.67 -3.86 18.05
CA THR A 106 19.20 -2.51 18.38
C THR A 106 18.49 -2.42 19.72
N GLU A 107 18.12 -3.55 20.32
CA GLU A 107 17.31 -3.61 21.54
C GLU A 107 17.94 -4.55 22.58
N PRO A 108 18.64 -4.02 23.61
CA PRO A 108 19.34 -4.82 24.62
C PRO A 108 18.46 -5.83 25.38
N ARG A 109 17.16 -5.52 25.53
CA ARG A 109 16.17 -6.37 26.19
C ARG A 109 15.93 -7.70 25.47
N TYR A 110 16.32 -7.80 24.20
CA TYR A 110 16.21 -8.98 23.35
C TYR A 110 17.61 -9.51 22.98
N GLU A 111 18.60 -9.34 23.86
CA GLU A 111 19.94 -9.89 23.64
C GLU A 111 19.88 -11.42 23.46
N GLY A 112 20.55 -11.92 22.41
CA GLY A 112 20.54 -13.33 22.05
C GLY A 112 19.36 -13.76 21.17
N TYR A 113 18.30 -12.97 21.08
CA TYR A 113 17.13 -13.25 20.24
C TYR A 113 17.44 -12.95 18.76
N SER A 114 16.58 -13.48 17.88
CA SER A 114 16.57 -13.13 16.46
C SER A 114 15.18 -12.71 16.00
N VAL A 115 15.11 -11.96 14.90
CA VAL A 115 13.86 -11.59 14.24
C VAL A 115 13.96 -11.90 12.76
N ASP A 116 12.89 -12.44 12.20
CA ASP A 116 12.72 -12.60 10.77
C ASP A 116 12.00 -11.37 10.20
N LEU A 117 12.75 -10.56 9.45
CA LEU A 117 12.27 -9.32 8.84
C LEU A 117 11.21 -9.56 7.76
N ALA A 118 11.17 -10.74 7.13
CA ALA A 118 10.21 -11.07 6.09
C ALA A 118 8.86 -11.54 6.67
N THR A 119 8.86 -12.10 7.87
CA THR A 119 7.65 -12.66 8.51
C THR A 119 7.18 -11.92 9.76
N GLY A 120 8.04 -11.08 10.35
CA GLY A 120 7.78 -10.40 11.62
C GLY A 120 7.83 -11.34 12.84
N ILE A 121 8.38 -12.55 12.69
CA ILE A 121 8.49 -13.53 13.78
C ILE A 121 9.77 -13.29 14.56
N VAL A 122 9.66 -13.24 15.89
CA VAL A 122 10.81 -13.18 16.81
C VAL A 122 11.09 -14.58 17.33
N TYR A 123 12.36 -14.93 17.46
CA TYR A 123 12.82 -16.21 18.00
C TYR A 123 13.66 -15.96 19.25
N ASP A 124 13.48 -16.83 20.23
CA ASP A 124 14.26 -16.85 21.48
C ASP A 124 15.72 -17.31 21.23
N PRO A 125 16.60 -17.29 22.25
CA PRO A 125 17.98 -17.74 22.11
C PRO A 125 18.15 -19.23 21.76
N ASN A 126 17.10 -20.04 21.95
CA ASN A 126 17.06 -21.46 21.60
C ASN A 126 16.45 -21.72 20.21
N ASP A 127 16.21 -20.64 19.44
CA ASP A 127 15.60 -20.64 18.11
C ASP A 127 14.11 -21.03 18.07
N ASN A 128 13.40 -21.01 19.20
CA ASN A 128 11.95 -21.19 19.24
C ASN A 128 11.23 -19.87 18.97
N GLU A 129 10.04 -19.93 18.38
CA GLU A 129 9.21 -18.74 18.19
C GLU A 129 8.81 -18.11 19.53
N PHE A 130 9.18 -16.84 19.70
CA PHE A 130 8.84 -16.03 20.87
C PHE A 130 7.43 -15.48 20.73
N ASP A 131 6.58 -15.77 21.71
CA ASP A 131 5.16 -15.39 21.71
C ASP A 131 4.83 -14.18 22.61
N GLY A 132 5.84 -13.53 23.20
CA GLY A 132 5.66 -12.46 24.17
C GLY A 132 5.11 -11.13 23.62
N PHE A 133 5.12 -10.94 22.29
CA PHE A 133 4.44 -9.80 21.66
C PHE A 133 2.92 -10.00 21.66
N LYS A 134 2.22 -9.26 22.52
CA LYS A 134 0.77 -9.34 22.68
C LYS A 134 0.08 -8.10 22.09
N ARG A 135 -1.17 -8.28 21.67
CA ARG A 135 -1.98 -7.20 21.06
C ARG A 135 -2.46 -6.22 22.12
N LEU A 136 -2.15 -4.95 21.94
CA LEU A 136 -2.64 -3.84 22.76
C LEU A 136 -4.02 -3.35 22.27
N ASN A 137 -4.72 -2.57 23.09
CA ASN A 137 -5.98 -1.90 22.71
C ASN A 137 -5.84 -0.99 21.49
N SER A 138 -4.64 -0.44 21.25
CA SER A 138 -4.30 0.33 20.04
C SER A 138 -4.22 -0.51 18.77
N GLY A 139 -4.30 -1.84 18.90
CA GLY A 139 -4.23 -2.82 17.82
C GLY A 139 -2.82 -3.29 17.47
N TYR A 140 -1.77 -2.68 18.02
CA TYR A 140 -0.38 -3.07 17.79
C TYR A 140 0.04 -4.27 18.62
N LEU A 141 0.98 -5.06 18.11
CA LEU A 141 1.70 -6.07 18.87
C LEU A 141 2.86 -5.41 19.62
N ALA A 142 2.93 -5.60 20.94
CA ALA A 142 3.98 -5.04 21.77
C ALA A 142 4.44 -5.99 22.88
N SER A 143 5.68 -5.82 23.32
CA SER A 143 6.28 -6.54 24.44
C SER A 143 7.29 -5.63 25.14
N ASN A 144 7.21 -5.54 26.47
CA ASN A 144 8.10 -4.73 27.30
C ASN A 144 8.23 -3.27 26.83
N GLY A 145 7.12 -2.65 26.40
CA GLY A 145 7.08 -1.25 25.95
C GLY A 145 7.71 -1.01 24.57
N LEU A 146 8.01 -2.06 23.80
CA LEU A 146 8.46 -1.97 22.41
C LEU A 146 7.42 -2.63 21.50
N THR A 147 7.01 -1.94 20.44
CA THR A 147 6.13 -2.55 19.43
C THR A 147 6.91 -3.41 18.44
N LEU A 148 6.25 -4.42 17.87
CA LEU A 148 6.89 -5.35 16.95
C LEU A 148 7.38 -4.65 15.66
N HIS A 149 6.60 -3.72 15.12
CA HIS A 149 7.00 -2.94 13.94
C HIS A 149 8.22 -2.05 14.22
N GLU A 150 8.32 -1.44 15.42
CA GLU A 150 9.51 -0.70 15.81
C GLU A 150 10.74 -1.61 15.84
N LEU A 151 10.64 -2.80 16.42
CA LEU A 151 11.74 -3.77 16.45
C LEU A 151 12.18 -4.15 15.03
N VAL A 152 11.24 -4.56 14.19
CA VAL A 152 11.52 -4.99 12.81
C VAL A 152 12.14 -3.85 11.99
N MET A 153 11.59 -2.64 12.07
CA MET A 153 12.13 -1.47 11.36
C MET A 153 13.54 -1.11 11.84
N LYS A 154 13.79 -1.10 13.16
CA LYS A 154 15.13 -0.80 13.69
C LYS A 154 16.17 -1.80 13.22
N GLU A 155 15.84 -3.09 13.23
CA GLU A 155 16.75 -4.14 12.76
C GLU A 155 17.00 -4.05 11.24
N TYR A 156 15.99 -3.71 10.45
CA TYR A 156 16.19 -3.43 9.03
C TYR A 156 17.13 -2.23 8.81
N LEU A 157 16.85 -1.08 9.44
CA LEU A 157 17.65 0.13 9.29
C LEU A 157 19.08 -0.02 9.84
N TYR A 158 19.30 -0.84 10.87
CA TYR A 158 20.64 -1.16 11.35
C TYR A 158 21.53 -1.75 10.24
N ARG A 159 20.92 -2.49 9.31
CA ARG A 159 21.59 -3.20 8.21
C ARG A 159 21.64 -2.38 6.93
N THR A 160 20.62 -1.58 6.66
CA THR A 160 20.50 -0.84 5.39
C THR A 160 20.90 0.63 5.50
N ASN A 161 20.61 1.29 6.63
CA ASN A 161 20.84 2.73 6.78
C ASN A 161 20.93 3.16 8.25
N LYS A 162 22.14 3.07 8.82
CA LYS A 162 22.40 3.47 10.21
C LYS A 162 22.10 4.95 10.51
N ASN A 163 22.19 5.82 9.50
CA ASN A 163 21.85 7.23 9.66
C ASN A 163 20.33 7.42 9.85
N LYS A 164 19.50 6.75 9.04
CA LYS A 164 18.04 6.72 9.24
C LYS A 164 17.65 6.06 10.57
N LEU A 165 18.33 4.99 10.96
CA LEU A 165 18.15 4.38 12.28
C LEU A 165 18.38 5.38 13.41
N LYS A 166 19.51 6.10 13.36
CA LYS A 166 19.84 7.13 14.36
C LYS A 166 18.76 8.20 14.43
N LYS A 167 18.29 8.71 13.28
CA LYS A 167 17.20 9.69 13.25
C LYS A 167 15.88 9.14 13.81
N LEU A 168 15.50 7.90 13.49
CA LEU A 168 14.31 7.26 14.06
C LEU A 168 14.38 7.16 15.60
N ILE A 169 15.58 6.92 16.15
CA ILE A 169 15.77 6.81 17.61
C ILE A 169 15.82 8.19 18.27
N ASP A 170 16.61 9.11 17.72
CA ASP A 170 16.93 10.41 18.34
C ASP A 170 15.89 11.49 18.04
N GLN A 171 15.15 11.35 16.94
CA GLN A 171 14.21 12.34 16.40
C GLN A 171 12.86 11.67 16.09
N ARG A 172 12.25 11.09 17.13
CA ARG A 172 10.98 10.34 17.02
C ARG A 172 9.84 11.14 16.37
N ASP A 173 9.89 12.46 16.43
CA ASP A 173 8.86 13.34 15.85
C ASP A 173 9.08 13.60 14.34
N GLN A 174 10.24 13.21 13.78
CA GLN A 174 10.54 13.42 12.37
C GLN A 174 10.15 12.24 11.49
N TYR A 175 10.16 11.02 12.03
CA TYR A 175 9.87 9.81 11.28
C TYR A 175 8.81 8.97 11.96
N GLU A 176 7.89 8.46 11.16
CA GLU A 176 6.82 7.57 11.59
C GLU A 176 6.90 6.26 10.78
N ILE A 177 6.58 5.15 11.44
CA ILE A 177 6.51 3.84 10.80
C ILE A 177 5.07 3.64 10.33
N HIS A 178 4.87 3.63 9.01
CA HIS A 178 3.58 3.38 8.38
C HIS A 178 3.37 1.88 8.15
N HIS A 179 2.20 1.38 8.53
CA HIS A 179 1.74 0.06 8.08
C HIS A 179 1.05 0.23 6.74
N ILE A 180 1.66 -0.31 5.68
CA ILE A 180 1.12 -0.28 4.31
C ILE A 180 -0.30 -0.85 4.33
N ASN A 181 -0.46 -2.10 4.74
CA ASN A 181 -1.77 -2.65 5.12
C ASN A 181 -2.01 -2.49 6.63
N GLY A 182 -2.65 -1.38 7.02
CA GLY A 182 -2.99 -1.07 8.41
C GLY A 182 -3.92 -2.07 9.09
N THR A 183 -4.68 -2.89 8.35
CA THR A 183 -5.58 -3.91 8.93
C THR A 183 -4.82 -5.09 9.54
N GLU A 184 -3.60 -5.34 9.06
CA GLU A 184 -2.77 -6.45 9.50
C GLU A 184 -1.85 -6.12 10.68
N LYS A 185 -1.84 -4.87 11.17
CA LYS A 185 -0.91 -4.41 12.24
C LYS A 185 -0.97 -5.21 13.55
N GLY A 186 -2.08 -5.92 13.79
CA GLY A 186 -2.27 -6.82 14.94
C GLY A 186 -1.77 -8.25 14.72
N THR A 187 -1.16 -8.56 13.58
CA THR A 187 -0.65 -9.88 13.20
C THR A 187 0.86 -9.85 13.06
N LYS A 188 1.56 -10.99 13.22
CA LYS A 188 3.02 -11.05 13.05
C LYS A 188 3.43 -10.66 11.64
N LYS A 189 2.77 -11.26 10.63
CA LYS A 189 2.99 -10.96 9.21
C LYS A 189 2.78 -9.48 8.87
N GLY A 190 1.76 -8.84 9.42
CA GLY A 190 1.54 -7.42 9.22
C GLY A 190 2.61 -6.51 9.83
N ASN A 191 3.51 -7.03 10.65
CA ASN A 191 4.67 -6.30 11.17
C ASN A 191 5.98 -6.69 10.46
N SER A 192 5.94 -7.43 9.34
CA SER A 192 7.12 -7.67 8.52
C SER A 192 7.52 -6.44 7.71
N MET A 193 8.77 -6.37 7.27
CA MET A 193 9.27 -5.24 6.48
C MET A 193 8.50 -5.03 5.17
N THR A 194 7.94 -6.09 4.56
CA THR A 194 7.13 -5.95 3.34
C THR A 194 5.85 -5.15 3.56
N ASN A 195 5.41 -4.99 4.81
CA ASN A 195 4.22 -4.22 5.19
C ASN A 195 4.55 -2.92 5.94
N LEU A 196 5.83 -2.55 6.05
CA LEU A 196 6.26 -1.37 6.79
C LEU A 196 7.01 -0.39 5.88
N ALA A 197 6.69 0.89 6.03
CA ALA A 197 7.44 1.98 5.41
C ALA A 197 7.90 2.97 6.49
N LEU A 198 9.11 3.51 6.34
CA LEU A 198 9.58 4.63 7.16
C LEU A 198 9.30 5.93 6.41
N LEU A 199 8.38 6.72 6.91
CA LEU A 199 7.98 7.99 6.33
C LEU A 199 8.38 9.14 7.25
N THR A 200 8.64 10.32 6.71
CA THR A 200 8.65 11.53 7.53
C THR A 200 7.26 11.80 8.08
N ALA A 201 7.14 12.54 9.18
CA ALA A 201 5.83 12.92 9.74
C ALA A 201 4.93 13.64 8.72
N LYS A 202 5.54 14.47 7.85
CA LYS A 202 4.83 15.13 6.74
C LYS A 202 4.29 14.12 5.73
N GLU A 203 5.15 13.21 5.25
CA GLU A 203 4.76 12.14 4.33
C GLU A 203 3.67 11.23 4.94
N HIS A 204 3.78 10.88 6.22
CA HIS A 204 2.75 10.07 6.88
C HIS A 204 1.40 10.79 6.95
N HIS A 205 1.38 12.11 7.17
CA HIS A 205 0.15 12.89 7.10
C HIS A 205 -0.43 12.91 5.67
N GLU A 206 0.40 13.12 4.67
CA GLU A 206 0.00 13.15 3.25
C GLU A 206 -0.55 11.79 2.80
N ILE A 207 0.10 10.69 3.17
CA ILE A 207 -0.34 9.33 2.81
C ILE A 207 -1.67 8.98 3.49
N THR A 208 -1.83 9.32 4.77
CA THR A 208 -3.06 9.07 5.53
C THR A 208 -4.22 9.87 4.95
N SER A 209 -3.98 11.12 4.54
CA SER A 209 -4.98 11.96 3.88
C SER A 209 -5.41 11.35 2.55
N LEU A 210 -4.45 10.90 1.74
CA LEU A 210 -4.71 10.26 0.46
C LEU A 210 -5.49 8.95 0.61
N GLU A 211 -5.14 8.11 1.57
CA GLU A 211 -5.87 6.85 1.87
C GLU A 211 -7.34 7.12 2.22
N LYS A 212 -7.63 8.18 2.97
CA LYS A 212 -9.01 8.58 3.29
C LYS A 212 -9.77 9.01 2.03
N LYS A 213 -9.15 9.81 1.16
CA LYS A 213 -9.76 10.26 -0.09
C LYS A 213 -10.03 9.07 -1.02
N LEU A 214 -9.05 8.18 -1.21
CA LEU A 214 -9.19 6.96 -1.99
C LEU A 214 -10.30 6.05 -1.45
N LYS A 215 -10.39 5.89 -0.12
CA LYS A 215 -11.48 5.14 0.50
C LYS A 215 -12.85 5.76 0.23
N ALA A 216 -12.98 7.08 0.37
CA ALA A 216 -14.24 7.78 0.10
C ALA A 216 -14.67 7.61 -1.37
N VAL A 217 -13.74 7.73 -2.32
CA VAL A 217 -13.98 7.45 -3.74
C VAL A 217 -14.44 6.00 -3.94
N GLY A 218 -13.73 5.03 -3.35
CA GLY A 218 -14.10 3.61 -3.45
C GLY A 218 -15.48 3.31 -2.87
N ASP A 219 -15.85 3.94 -1.75
CA ASP A 219 -17.18 3.80 -1.14
C ASP A 219 -18.27 4.46 -1.97
N MET A 220 -17.99 5.58 -2.63
CA MET A 220 -18.91 6.20 -3.59
C MET A 220 -19.18 5.29 -4.79
N ILE A 221 -18.14 4.73 -5.42
CA ILE A 221 -18.26 3.82 -6.57
C ILE A 221 -19.08 2.57 -6.18
N LYS A 222 -18.83 1.99 -5.00
CA LYS A 222 -19.57 0.81 -4.51
C LYS A 222 -21.07 1.08 -4.31
N ASN A 223 -21.41 2.31 -3.92
CA ASN A 223 -22.79 2.71 -3.65
C ASN A 223 -23.42 3.47 -4.82
N TYR A 224 -22.76 3.53 -5.97
CA TYR A 224 -23.27 4.21 -7.15
C TYR A 224 -24.44 3.42 -7.75
N ASP A 225 -25.60 4.07 -7.84
CA ASP A 225 -26.77 3.54 -8.53
C ASP A 225 -26.86 4.17 -9.94
N PRO A 226 -26.63 3.40 -11.01
CA PRO A 226 -26.71 3.89 -12.39
C PRO A 226 -28.08 4.46 -12.76
N ASN A 227 -29.14 4.09 -12.03
CA ASN A 227 -30.50 4.59 -12.29
C ASN A 227 -30.71 6.02 -11.81
N MET A 228 -29.82 6.57 -10.96
CA MET A 228 -29.95 7.94 -10.45
C MET A 228 -29.65 9.03 -11.49
N ILE A 229 -29.11 8.69 -12.67
CA ILE A 229 -28.84 9.66 -13.75
C ILE A 229 -30.00 9.75 -14.75
N PHE A 230 -30.92 8.79 -14.78
CA PHE A 230 -32.00 8.75 -15.78
C PHE A 230 -33.25 9.59 -15.45
N ASP A 231 -33.16 10.51 -14.48
CA ASP A 231 -34.26 11.44 -14.13
C ASP A 231 -33.99 12.90 -14.56
N LEU A 232 -33.17 13.09 -15.59
CA LEU A 232 -33.19 14.32 -16.39
C LEU A 232 -34.18 14.13 -17.55
N LYS A 233 -35.45 14.43 -17.26
CA LYS A 233 -36.50 14.64 -18.28
C LYS A 233 -36.25 15.91 -19.08
#